data_AF-A0A3N4N6Z1-F1
#
_entry.id   AF-A0A3N4N6Z1-F1
#
_cell.length_a   1.000
_cell.length_b   1.000
_cell.length_c   1.000
_cell.angle_alpha   90.00
_cell.angle_beta   90.00
_cell.angle_gamma   90.00
#
_symmetry.space_group_name_H-M   'P 1'
#
loop_
_entity.id
_entity.type
_entity.pdbx_description
1 polymer ?
#
loop_
_entity_poly.entity_id
_entity_poly.type
_entity_poly.pdbx_seq_one_letter_code
_entity_poly.pdbx_strand_id
1 'polypeptide(L)'
;MKRKLVDILSNGDLSDMDKNNLILDLAEVQDSDLYMGILKYLDDKQFIKYHNIFIYALTFYPPEPLFDRAIKWIVNANFDIAHNAFNILNNIKEIDGDQVDNAFEYLTTSLHQKHEDWRSELIEETLNMFD
;
A
#
# COMPACT_ATOMS: atom_id res chain seq x y z
N MET A 1 9.85 19.23 -11.32
CA MET A 1 9.22 18.01 -10.76
C MET A 1 8.32 17.44 -11.83
N LYS A 2 8.72 16.32 -12.45
CA LYS A 2 7.97 15.68 -13.53
C LYS A 2 6.67 15.12 -12.94
N ARG A 3 5.53 15.39 -13.58
CA ARG A 3 4.21 14.94 -13.12
C ARG A 3 3.84 13.59 -13.74
N LYS A 4 4.80 12.67 -13.83
CA LYS A 4 4.71 11.44 -14.64
C LYS A 4 3.42 10.66 -14.39
N LEU A 5 3.05 10.45 -13.13
CA LEU A 5 1.79 9.81 -12.79
C LEU A 5 0.58 10.59 -13.33
N VAL A 6 0.48 11.90 -13.04
CA VAL A 6 -0.63 12.74 -13.51
C VAL A 6 -0.70 12.75 -15.04
N ASP A 7 0.46 12.77 -15.72
CA ASP A 7 0.54 12.75 -17.17
C ASP A 7 -0.04 11.45 -17.74
N ILE A 8 0.27 10.30 -17.13
CA ILE A 8 -0.31 8.99 -17.48
C ILE A 8 -1.83 9.00 -17.26
N LEU A 9 -2.28 9.43 -16.07
CA LEU A 9 -3.69 9.36 -15.68
C LEU A 9 -4.57 10.32 -16.50
N SER A 10 -4.01 11.48 -16.87
CA SER A 10 -4.71 12.52 -17.64
C SER A 10 -4.66 12.26 -19.15
N ASN A 11 -3.91 11.26 -19.61
CA ASN A 11 -3.85 10.91 -21.02
C ASN A 11 -5.21 10.34 -21.49
N GLY A 12 -5.89 11.07 -22.37
CA GLY A 12 -7.20 10.67 -22.92
C GLY A 12 -7.12 9.57 -23.97
N ASP A 13 -5.94 9.34 -24.54
CA ASP A 13 -5.73 8.34 -25.59
C ASP A 13 -5.49 6.92 -25.03
N LEU A 14 -5.20 6.82 -23.72
CA LEU A 14 -4.98 5.55 -23.04
C LEU A 14 -6.25 5.06 -22.34
N SER A 15 -6.54 3.77 -22.50
CA SER A 15 -7.57 3.11 -21.68
C SER A 15 -7.12 3.03 -20.21
N ASP A 16 -8.07 2.77 -19.29
CA ASP A 16 -7.72 2.53 -17.88
C ASP A 16 -6.81 1.30 -17.71
N MET A 17 -6.97 0.28 -18.56
CA MET A 17 -6.09 -0.88 -18.56
C MET A 17 -4.67 -0.52 -19.01
N ASP A 18 -4.51 0.27 -20.06
CA ASP A 18 -3.20 0.70 -20.54
C ASP A 18 -2.49 1.59 -19.53
N LYS A 19 -3.24 2.46 -18.83
CA LYS A 19 -2.71 3.28 -17.73
C LYS A 19 -2.20 2.43 -16.58
N ASN A 20 -2.98 1.41 -16.18
CA ASN A 20 -2.59 0.49 -15.12
C ASN A 20 -1.32 -0.27 -15.51
N ASN A 21 -1.25 -0.82 -16.73
CA ASN A 21 -0.07 -1.52 -17.22
C ASN A 21 1.18 -0.62 -17.20
N LEU A 22 1.06 0.61 -17.70
CA LEU A 22 2.19 1.55 -17.70
C LEU A 22 2.66 1.92 -16.28
N ILE A 23 1.74 2.03 -15.32
CA ILE A 23 2.10 2.24 -13.91
C ILE A 23 2.90 1.05 -13.38
N LEU A 24 2.50 -0.18 -13.71
CA LEU A 24 3.20 -1.38 -13.26
C LEU A 24 4.55 -1.57 -13.92
N ASP A 25 4.66 -1.37 -15.24
CA ASP A 25 5.93 -1.42 -15.96
C ASP A 25 6.96 -0.47 -15.34
N LEU A 26 6.51 0.72 -14.94
CA LEU A 26 7.34 1.72 -14.26
C LEU A 26 7.66 1.35 -12.81
N ALA A 27 6.74 0.69 -12.10
CA ALA A 27 6.95 0.22 -10.74
C ALA A 27 7.96 -0.93 -10.68
N GLU A 28 7.90 -1.86 -11.62
CA GLU A 28 8.83 -3.00 -11.74
C GLU A 28 10.28 -2.54 -11.93
N VAL A 29 10.49 -1.43 -12.66
CA VAL A 29 11.82 -0.80 -12.81
C VAL A 29 12.13 0.22 -11.73
N GLN A 30 11.29 0.32 -10.70
CA GLN A 30 11.41 1.23 -9.54
C GLN A 30 11.60 2.69 -9.93
N ASP A 31 10.80 3.20 -10.88
CA ASP A 31 10.87 4.59 -11.33
C ASP A 31 10.56 5.58 -10.18
N SER A 32 11.58 6.32 -9.76
CA SER A 32 11.47 7.26 -8.63
C SER A 32 10.42 8.38 -8.82
N ASP A 33 10.21 8.85 -10.06
CA ASP A 33 9.20 9.87 -10.36
C ASP A 33 7.78 9.29 -10.19
N LEU A 34 7.57 8.03 -10.58
CA LEU A 34 6.32 7.31 -10.32
C LEU A 34 6.10 7.14 -8.82
N TYR A 35 7.09 6.65 -8.07
CA TYR A 35 6.98 6.46 -6.61
C TYR A 35 6.54 7.73 -5.89
N MET A 36 7.24 8.84 -6.14
CA MET A 36 6.93 10.15 -5.58
C MET A 36 5.55 10.65 -5.99
N GLY A 37 5.14 10.36 -7.24
CA GLY A 37 3.81 10.64 -7.73
C GLY A 37 2.74 9.86 -6.95
N ILE A 38 2.91 8.55 -6.81
CA ILE A 38 1.98 7.69 -6.07
C ILE A 38 1.84 8.19 -4.63
N LEU A 39 2.95 8.37 -3.90
CA LEU A 39 2.91 8.82 -2.50
C LEU A 39 2.18 10.15 -2.31
N LYS A 40 2.31 11.05 -3.29
CA LYS A 40 1.68 12.38 -3.26
C LYS A 40 0.18 12.33 -3.53
N TYR A 41 -0.26 11.44 -4.41
CA TYR A 41 -1.63 11.43 -4.94
C TYR A 41 -2.47 10.23 -4.46
N LEU A 42 -1.90 9.38 -3.61
CA LEU A 42 -2.53 8.15 -3.11
C LEU A 42 -3.90 8.39 -2.49
N ASP A 43 -4.00 9.44 -1.66
CA ASP A 43 -5.21 9.81 -0.92
C ASP A 43 -6.06 10.88 -1.65
N ASP A 44 -5.68 11.24 -2.87
CA ASP A 44 -6.42 12.24 -3.65
C ASP A 44 -7.71 11.63 -4.18
N LYS A 45 -8.85 12.24 -3.82
CA LYS A 45 -10.18 11.82 -4.28
C LYS A 45 -10.31 11.81 -5.80
N GLN A 46 -9.52 12.63 -6.51
CA GLN A 46 -9.49 12.63 -7.97
C GLN A 46 -9.02 11.28 -8.54
N PHE A 47 -8.11 10.60 -7.85
CA PHE A 47 -7.46 9.38 -8.34
C PHE A 47 -7.90 8.12 -7.59
N ILE A 48 -8.98 8.19 -6.80
CA ILE A 48 -9.47 7.09 -5.98
C ILE A 48 -9.73 5.80 -6.79
N LYS A 49 -10.12 5.92 -8.07
CA LYS A 49 -10.34 4.76 -8.95
C LYS A 49 -9.06 3.97 -9.25
N TYR A 50 -7.90 4.59 -9.10
CA TYR A 50 -6.58 3.98 -9.30
C TYR A 50 -5.92 3.58 -7.95
N HIS A 51 -6.64 3.70 -6.84
CA HIS A 51 -6.05 3.48 -5.52
C HIS A 51 -5.49 2.06 -5.35
N ASN A 52 -6.22 1.03 -5.80
CA ASN A 52 -5.75 -0.35 -5.75
C ASN A 52 -4.46 -0.55 -6.58
N ILE A 53 -4.39 0.00 -7.79
CA ILE A 53 -3.19 -0.16 -8.63
C ILE A 53 -1.99 0.59 -8.05
N PHE A 54 -2.21 1.72 -7.39
CA PHE A 54 -1.15 2.46 -6.70
C PHE A 54 -0.57 1.64 -5.55
N ILE A 55 -1.40 1.03 -4.70
CA ILE A 55 -0.91 0.23 -3.58
C ILE A 55 -0.21 -1.04 -4.08
N TYR A 56 -0.74 -1.69 -5.13
CA TYR A 56 -0.04 -2.80 -5.75
C TYR A 56 1.32 -2.38 -6.33
N ALA A 57 1.39 -1.23 -7.02
CA ALA A 57 2.66 -0.68 -7.50
C ALA A 57 3.66 -0.38 -6.37
N LEU A 58 3.18 0.04 -5.19
CA LEU A 58 4.04 0.29 -4.03
C LEU A 58 4.74 -0.98 -3.52
N THR A 59 4.25 -2.19 -3.83
CA THR A 59 4.89 -3.46 -3.44
C THR A 59 6.27 -3.67 -4.10
N PHE A 60 6.58 -2.94 -5.19
CA PHE A 60 7.86 -3.02 -5.91
C PHE A 60 8.93 -2.06 -5.37
N TYR A 61 8.57 -1.16 -4.44
CA TYR A 61 9.47 -0.15 -3.88
C TYR A 61 9.92 -0.54 -2.46
N PRO A 62 10.95 0.14 -1.89
CA PRO A 62 11.34 -0.07 -0.50
C PRO A 62 10.12 0.02 0.43
N PRO A 63 9.83 -1.03 1.22
CA PRO A 63 8.61 -1.12 2.01
C PRO A 63 8.68 -0.38 3.35
N GLU A 64 9.88 -0.13 3.88
CA GLU A 64 10.09 0.45 5.21
C GLU A 64 9.40 1.81 5.39
N PRO A 65 9.44 2.76 4.42
CA PRO A 65 8.73 4.03 4.53
C PRO A 65 7.19 3.90 4.56
N LEU A 66 6.65 2.73 4.23
CA LEU A 66 5.22 2.47 4.16
C LEU A 66 4.68 1.72 5.38
N PHE A 67 5.54 1.29 6.31
CA PHE A 67 5.16 0.44 7.45
C PHE A 67 3.89 0.90 8.17
N ASP A 68 3.89 2.12 8.71
CA ASP A 68 2.74 2.67 9.45
C ASP A 68 1.45 2.75 8.61
N ARG A 69 1.60 3.02 7.30
CA ARG A 69 0.45 3.08 6.39
C ARG A 69 -0.08 1.68 6.11
N ALA A 70 0.80 0.72 5.89
CA ALA A 70 0.44 -0.67 5.64
C ALA A 70 -0.31 -1.27 6.83
N ILE A 71 0.16 -1.03 8.06
CA ILE A 71 -0.54 -1.41 9.30
C ILE A 71 -1.97 -0.84 9.35
N LYS A 72 -2.13 0.45 9.03
CA LYS A 72 -3.46 1.09 8.99
C LYS A 72 -4.35 0.52 7.87
N TRP A 73 -3.78 0.18 6.72
CA TRP A 73 -4.53 -0.40 5.61
C TRP A 73 -5.05 -1.80 5.93
N ILE A 74 -4.26 -2.63 6.60
CA ILE A 74 -4.68 -3.96 7.06
C ILE A 74 -5.94 -3.85 7.94
N VAL A 75 -5.96 -2.89 8.86
CA VAL A 75 -7.08 -2.72 9.80
C VAL A 75 -8.30 -2.04 9.18
N ASN A 76 -8.12 -1.06 8.28
CA ASN A 76 -9.22 -0.15 7.90
C ASN A 76 -9.67 -0.23 6.44
N ALA A 77 -8.88 -0.82 5.54
CA ALA A 77 -9.16 -0.77 4.12
C ALA A 77 -10.12 -1.88 3.66
N ASN A 78 -10.39 -1.92 2.35
CA ASN A 78 -11.04 -3.07 1.72
C ASN A 78 -10.05 -4.24 1.57
N PHE A 79 -10.57 -5.40 1.18
CA PHE A 79 -9.80 -6.63 1.04
C PHE A 79 -8.54 -6.46 0.16
N ASP A 80 -8.67 -5.91 -1.05
CA ASP A 80 -7.55 -5.80 -2.00
C ASP A 80 -6.42 -4.92 -1.46
N ILE A 81 -6.77 -3.82 -0.82
CA ILE A 81 -5.79 -2.88 -0.25
C ILE A 81 -5.12 -3.51 0.97
N ALA A 82 -5.88 -4.13 1.86
CA ALA A 82 -5.35 -4.79 3.05
C ALA A 82 -4.39 -5.93 2.67
N HIS A 83 -4.74 -6.74 1.68
CA HIS A 83 -3.89 -7.83 1.20
C HIS A 83 -2.58 -7.32 0.56
N ASN A 84 -2.64 -6.25 -0.23
CA ASN A 84 -1.43 -5.63 -0.77
C ASN A 84 -0.58 -4.96 0.32
N ALA A 85 -1.20 -4.39 1.34
CA ALA A 85 -0.49 -3.84 2.49
C ALA A 85 0.27 -4.94 3.26
N PHE A 86 -0.32 -6.11 3.43
CA PHE A 86 0.36 -7.28 3.97
C PHE A 86 1.56 -7.70 3.11
N ASN A 87 1.43 -7.68 1.77
CA ASN A 87 2.56 -7.95 0.87
C ASN A 87 3.69 -6.92 1.00
N ILE A 88 3.37 -5.64 1.24
CA ILE A 88 4.38 -4.62 1.54
C ILE A 88 5.12 -4.99 2.83
N LEU A 89 4.39 -5.34 3.90
CA LEU A 89 5.01 -5.73 5.17
C LEU A 89 5.91 -6.96 5.03
N ASN A 90 5.49 -7.98 4.27
CA ASN A 90 6.28 -9.19 4.04
C ASN A 90 7.62 -8.95 3.34
N ASN A 91 7.76 -7.81 2.66
CA ASN A 91 9.02 -7.43 2.01
C ASN A 91 9.96 -6.65 2.94
N ILE A 92 9.52 -6.28 4.15
CA ILE A 92 10.38 -5.63 5.16
C ILE A 92 11.33 -6.68 5.73
N LYS A 93 12.63 -6.41 5.66
CA LYS A 93 13.66 -7.33 6.20
C LYS A 93 13.84 -7.18 7.70
N GLU A 94 13.85 -5.94 8.16
CA GLU A 94 14.08 -5.58 9.55
C GLU A 94 13.50 -4.18 9.78
N ILE A 95 12.77 -4.01 10.87
CA ILE A 95 12.27 -2.73 11.34
C ILE A 95 12.27 -2.76 12.87
N ASP A 96 12.69 -1.67 13.49
CA ASP A 96 12.80 -1.55 14.93
C ASP A 96 12.31 -0.20 15.43
N GLY A 97 12.33 -0.06 16.77
CA GLY A 97 11.97 1.15 17.49
C GLY A 97 10.47 1.31 17.76
N ASP A 98 10.10 2.46 18.31
CA ASP A 98 8.76 2.76 18.84
C ASP A 98 7.62 2.50 17.84
N GLN A 99 7.88 2.60 16.52
CA GLN A 99 6.88 2.31 15.50
C GLN A 99 6.41 0.84 15.54
N VAL A 100 7.30 -0.10 15.86
CA VAL A 100 6.99 -1.52 15.97
C VAL A 100 6.09 -1.77 17.17
N ASP A 101 6.45 -1.22 18.34
CA ASP A 101 5.65 -1.33 19.56
C ASP A 101 4.25 -0.74 19.35
N ASN A 102 4.16 0.44 18.73
CA ASN A 102 2.90 1.11 18.41
C ASN A 102 2.05 0.28 17.43
N ALA A 103 2.66 -0.34 16.42
CA ALA A 103 1.97 -1.19 15.46
C ALA A 103 1.44 -2.47 16.10
N PHE A 104 2.24 -3.10 16.96
CA PHE A 104 1.83 -4.29 17.72
C PHE A 104 0.64 -3.99 18.64
N GLU A 105 0.69 -2.90 19.40
CA GLU A 105 -0.42 -2.46 20.27
C GLU A 105 -1.69 -2.16 19.45
N TYR A 106 -1.52 -1.46 18.31
CA TYR A 106 -2.62 -1.11 17.43
C TYR A 106 -3.32 -2.35 16.83
N LEU A 107 -2.54 -3.32 16.32
CA LEU A 107 -3.07 -4.57 15.77
C LEU A 107 -3.75 -5.41 16.85
N THR A 108 -3.12 -5.57 18.02
CA THR A 108 -3.69 -6.32 19.16
C THR A 108 -5.04 -5.71 19.58
N THR A 109 -5.09 -4.38 19.74
CA THR A 109 -6.33 -3.68 20.08
C THR A 109 -7.39 -3.85 19.00
N SER A 110 -6.98 -3.81 17.73
CA SER A 110 -7.89 -3.96 16.59
C SER A 110 -8.48 -5.36 16.54
N LEU A 111 -7.74 -6.40 16.87
CA LEU A 111 -8.21 -7.79 16.86
C LEU A 111 -9.35 -8.04 17.87
N HIS A 112 -9.44 -7.25 18.95
CA HIS A 112 -10.56 -7.30 19.90
C HIS A 112 -11.85 -6.66 19.38
N GLN A 113 -11.83 -6.04 18.21
CA GLN A 113 -13.00 -5.46 17.56
C GLN A 113 -13.65 -6.47 16.61
N LYS A 114 -14.90 -6.20 16.22
CA LYS A 114 -15.60 -7.04 15.24
C LYS A 114 -15.14 -6.68 13.83
N HIS A 115 -14.55 -7.66 13.16
CA HIS A 115 -14.15 -7.58 11.75
C HIS A 115 -14.81 -8.68 10.91
N GLU A 116 -14.63 -8.60 9.59
CA GLU A 116 -14.80 -9.76 8.72
C GLU A 116 -13.72 -10.82 9.01
N ASP A 117 -14.05 -12.11 8.82
CA ASP A 117 -13.14 -13.23 9.12
C ASP A 117 -11.77 -13.07 8.44
N TRP A 118 -11.75 -12.71 7.16
CA TRP A 118 -10.52 -12.49 6.40
C TRP A 118 -9.62 -11.40 6.98
N ARG A 119 -10.21 -10.39 7.64
CA ARG A 119 -9.46 -9.28 8.20
C ARG A 119 -8.86 -9.67 9.56
N SER A 120 -9.61 -10.41 10.37
CA SER A 120 -9.09 -10.99 11.61
C SER A 120 -7.90 -11.91 11.32
N GLU A 121 -8.04 -12.81 10.34
CA GLU A 121 -6.95 -13.70 9.90
C GLU A 121 -5.72 -12.88 9.45
N LEU A 122 -5.91 -11.83 8.64
CA LEU A 122 -4.80 -11.01 8.18
C LEU A 122 -4.12 -10.22 9.31
N ILE A 123 -4.88 -9.73 10.30
CA ILE A 123 -4.34 -9.07 11.49
C ILE A 123 -3.51 -10.07 12.32
N GLU A 124 -4.01 -11.29 12.52
CA GLU A 124 -3.29 -12.35 13.23
C GLU A 124 -2.00 -12.75 12.50
N GLU A 125 -2.06 -12.95 11.18
CA GLU A 125 -0.88 -13.21 10.36
C GLU A 125 0.16 -12.09 10.47
N THR A 126 -0.30 -10.83 10.48
CA THR A 126 0.58 -9.67 10.63
C THR A 126 1.21 -9.62 12.01
N LEU A 127 0.46 -9.93 13.08
CA LEU A 127 0.99 -10.00 14.45
C LEU A 127 2.08 -11.05 14.59
N ASN A 128 1.92 -12.21 13.93
CA ASN A 128 2.94 -13.27 13.92
C ASN A 128 4.26 -12.86 13.24
N MET A 129 4.30 -11.73 12.52
CA MET A 129 5.54 -11.19 11.94
C MET A 129 6.40 -10.42 12.95
N PHE A 130 5.87 -10.10 14.13
CA PHE A 130 6.58 -9.37 15.19
C PHE A 130 7.36 -10.29 16.13
N ASP A 131 7.17 -11.62 16.02
CA ASP A 131 7.86 -12.65 16.79
C ASP A 131 9.28 -12.95 16.24
#